data_AF-A0A958DBP4-F1
#
_entry.id   AF-A0A958DBP4-F1
#
_cell.length_a   1.000
_cell.length_b   1.000
_cell.length_c   1.000
_cell.angle_alpha   90.00
_cell.angle_beta   90.00
_cell.angle_gamma   90.00
#
_symmetry.space_group_name_H-M   'P 1'
#
loop_
_entity.id
_entity.type
_entity.pdbx_description
1 polymer ?
#
loop_
_entity_poly.entity_id
_entity_poly.type
_entity_poly.pdbx_seq_one_letter_code
_entity_poly.pdbx_strand_id
1 'polypeptide(L)'
;MVESPQSCVLVATLGGQPQVVTFALDDLLARDEQVDEVIVVHVAPETLTMQASLRCLAGQFAGGCYAGRPCQLRSVVIGSGAGALADITDEVAAEATWQTLHSLLGRLKSEGRRLHLVATGGPRLIGLMAMSAATLLFDHQDRLWHLYTPRPLREAARGGAILHAGPDSDVRLIQVPMAPWGAYFPALRDLASATSAQALTARIHWMDEGERARCRAVESRLTPRQVEVLRDFAAGMTPQDVAEHLAITLKTVDSHKTVILDQCRIAWGAQEDQRLTYHDLRRWFERYYSGVT
;
A
#
# COMPACT_ATOMS: atom_id res chain seq x y z
N MET A 1 18.11 19.15 -17.19
CA MET A 1 16.68 18.99 -16.90
C MET A 1 16.48 19.37 -15.45
N VAL A 2 15.89 20.53 -15.18
CA VAL A 2 15.57 20.97 -13.82
C VAL A 2 14.33 20.17 -13.42
N GLU A 3 14.46 19.27 -12.45
CA GLU A 3 13.30 18.60 -11.83
C GLU A 3 12.34 19.68 -11.36
N SER A 4 11.12 19.69 -11.89
CA SER A 4 10.04 20.49 -11.34
C SER A 4 9.91 20.14 -9.85
N PRO A 5 9.76 21.12 -8.93
CA PRO A 5 9.65 20.81 -7.51
C PRO A 5 8.48 19.86 -7.30
N GLN A 6 8.78 18.66 -6.76
CA GLN A 6 7.76 17.69 -6.42
C GLN A 6 6.87 18.30 -5.34
N SER A 7 5.61 18.52 -5.71
CA SER A 7 4.61 19.13 -4.84
C SER A 7 4.36 18.26 -3.59
N CYS A 8 4.53 18.83 -2.40
CA CYS A 8 4.58 18.11 -1.13
C CYS A 8 3.36 18.41 -0.26
N VAL A 9 2.75 17.34 0.26
CA VAL A 9 1.48 17.41 1.01
C VAL A 9 1.65 16.92 2.43
N LEU A 10 1.20 17.71 3.39
CA LEU A 10 0.99 17.28 4.77
C LEU A 10 -0.44 16.76 4.94
N VAL A 11 -0.58 15.47 5.21
CA VAL A 11 -1.86 14.87 5.61
C VAL A 11 -1.85 14.73 7.13
N ALA A 12 -2.82 15.31 7.84
CA ALA A 12 -2.89 15.26 9.29
C ALA A 12 -4.26 14.78 9.78
N THR A 13 -4.28 13.80 10.69
CA THR A 13 -5.52 13.41 11.37
C THR A 13 -5.87 14.48 12.41
N LEU A 14 -7.10 14.96 12.39
CA LEU A 14 -7.54 16.08 13.20
C LEU A 14 -8.61 15.64 14.21
N GLY A 15 -8.38 16.02 15.47
CA GLY A 15 -9.38 16.01 16.55
C GLY A 15 -9.77 17.43 16.93
N GLY A 16 -10.19 17.65 18.17
CA GLY A 16 -10.49 18.99 18.70
C GLY A 16 -9.26 19.85 19.05
N GLN A 17 -8.10 19.63 18.43
CA GLN A 17 -6.84 20.29 18.76
C GLN A 17 -6.16 20.78 17.47
N PRO A 18 -6.39 22.04 17.04
CA PRO A 18 -5.87 22.54 15.76
C PRO A 18 -4.35 22.67 15.77
N GLN A 19 -3.75 22.94 16.94
CA GLN A 19 -2.31 23.19 17.07
C GLN A 19 -1.44 21.99 16.69
N VAL A 20 -2.00 20.76 16.66
CA VAL A 20 -1.27 19.58 16.18
C VAL A 20 -0.87 19.73 14.71
N VAL A 21 -1.71 20.37 13.91
CA VAL A 21 -1.45 20.58 12.47
C VAL A 21 -0.41 21.67 12.27
N THR A 22 -0.54 22.79 12.99
CA THR A 22 0.40 23.92 12.87
C THR A 22 1.77 23.57 13.43
N PHE A 23 1.86 22.92 14.59
CA PHE A 23 3.13 22.44 15.13
C PHE A 23 3.85 21.46 14.20
N ALA A 24 3.09 20.57 13.56
CA ALA A 24 3.67 19.66 12.56
C ALA A 24 4.16 20.41 11.32
N LEU A 25 3.37 21.35 10.80
CA LEU A 25 3.76 22.14 9.63
C LEU A 25 4.98 23.03 9.93
N ASP A 26 5.00 23.70 11.08
CA ASP A 26 6.12 24.53 11.53
C ASP A 26 7.42 23.72 11.61
N ASP A 27 7.39 22.52 12.18
CA ASP A 27 8.56 21.64 12.26
C ASP A 27 9.00 21.11 10.88
N LEU A 28 8.08 20.89 9.93
CA LEU A 28 8.45 20.55 8.54
C LEU A 28 9.08 21.74 7.81
N LEU A 29 8.51 22.93 7.95
CA LEU A 29 9.03 24.15 7.33
C LEU A 29 10.40 24.55 7.89
N ALA A 30 10.64 24.28 9.19
CA ALA A 30 11.94 24.46 9.83
C ALA A 30 13.01 23.47 9.32
N ARG A 31 12.59 22.36 8.70
CA ARG A 31 13.45 21.37 8.04
C ARG A 31 13.61 21.64 6.53
N ASP A 32 13.20 22.83 6.07
CA ASP A 32 13.18 23.24 4.66
C ASP A 32 12.32 22.36 3.73
N GLU A 33 11.33 21.64 4.28
CA GLU A 33 10.36 20.91 3.46
C GLU A 33 9.37 21.88 2.80
N GLN A 34 9.19 21.74 1.48
CA GLN A 34 8.32 22.63 0.69
C GLN A 34 6.87 22.14 0.65
N VAL A 35 6.16 22.27 1.78
CA VAL A 35 4.75 21.85 1.87
C VAL A 35 3.83 22.90 1.25
N ASP A 36 3.14 22.55 0.16
CA ASP A 36 2.23 23.45 -0.58
C ASP A 36 0.74 23.17 -0.32
N GLU A 37 0.42 22.03 0.31
CA GLU A 37 -0.94 21.66 0.66
C GLU A 37 -0.97 20.92 2.01
N VAL A 38 -1.94 21.30 2.84
CA VAL A 38 -2.28 20.61 4.08
C VAL A 38 -3.69 20.05 3.97
N ILE A 39 -3.81 18.74 4.17
CA ILE A 39 -5.09 18.03 4.17
C ILE A 39 -5.37 17.54 5.58
N VAL A 40 -6.40 18.09 6.21
CA VAL A 40 -6.87 17.63 7.51
C VAL A 40 -7.98 16.59 7.35
N VAL A 41 -7.78 15.42 7.96
CA VAL A 41 -8.74 14.31 7.92
C VAL A 41 -9.43 14.19 9.27
N HIS A 42 -10.76 14.24 9.29
CA HIS A 42 -11.54 14.20 10.54
C HIS A 42 -12.92 13.58 10.34
N VAL A 43 -13.55 13.15 11.44
CA VAL A 43 -14.98 12.80 11.50
C VAL A 43 -15.87 14.04 11.32
N ALA A 44 -17.16 13.88 11.05
CA ALA A 44 -18.12 14.96 10.90
C ALA A 44 -17.97 16.00 12.03
N PRO A 45 -17.89 17.30 11.72
CA PRO A 45 -17.62 18.34 12.70
C PRO A 45 -18.88 18.71 13.50
N GLU A 46 -19.49 17.74 14.17
CA GLU A 46 -20.72 17.93 14.95
C GLU A 46 -20.45 18.64 16.29
N THR A 47 -19.23 18.50 16.83
CA THR A 47 -18.86 19.15 18.09
C THR A 47 -18.37 20.58 17.87
N LEU A 48 -18.74 21.48 18.79
CA LEU A 48 -18.27 22.88 18.80
C LEU A 48 -16.73 22.96 18.82
N THR A 49 -16.07 22.04 19.52
CA THR A 49 -14.60 21.98 19.59
C THR A 49 -13.99 21.69 18.22
N MET A 50 -14.54 20.74 17.46
CA MET A 50 -14.06 20.44 16.10
C MET A 50 -14.30 21.63 15.16
N GLN A 51 -15.49 22.23 15.20
CA GLN A 51 -15.83 23.41 14.39
C GLN A 51 -14.92 24.61 14.71
N ALA A 52 -14.62 24.84 15.99
CA ALA A 52 -13.67 25.88 16.41
C ALA A 52 -12.25 25.56 15.92
N SER A 53 -11.82 24.30 15.99
CA SER A 53 -10.51 23.85 15.49
C SER A 53 -10.36 24.11 13.99
N LEU A 54 -11.38 23.73 13.20
CA LEU A 54 -11.39 23.96 11.74
C LEU A 54 -11.38 25.44 11.39
N ARG A 55 -12.18 26.28 12.08
CA ARG A 55 -12.16 27.75 11.88
C ARG A 55 -10.81 28.35 12.23
N CYS A 56 -10.22 27.89 13.32
CA CYS A 56 -8.91 28.34 13.78
C CYS A 56 -7.83 28.03 12.72
N LEU A 57 -7.84 26.79 12.19
CA LEU A 57 -6.95 26.41 11.09
C LEU A 57 -7.23 27.22 9.83
N ALA A 58 -8.48 27.38 9.41
CA ALA A 58 -8.81 28.18 8.23
C ALA A 58 -8.26 29.61 8.32
N GLY A 59 -8.25 30.21 9.51
CA GLY A 59 -7.63 31.52 9.76
C GLY A 59 -6.12 31.55 9.54
N GLN A 60 -5.40 30.46 9.85
CA GLN A 60 -3.94 30.36 9.64
C GLN A 60 -3.55 30.23 8.16
N PHE A 61 -4.49 29.80 7.32
CA PHE A 61 -4.28 29.60 5.88
C PHE A 61 -5.02 30.62 5.02
N ALA A 62 -5.41 31.76 5.62
CA ALA A 62 -6.16 32.80 4.92
C ALA A 62 -5.40 33.31 3.69
N GLY A 63 -6.09 33.41 2.56
CA GLY A 63 -5.47 33.80 1.29
C GLY A 63 -4.62 32.71 0.63
N GLY A 64 -4.75 31.45 1.05
CA GLY A 64 -4.00 30.32 0.47
C GLY A 64 -2.51 30.36 0.79
N CYS A 65 -2.18 30.95 1.94
CA CYS A 65 -0.81 31.10 2.41
C CYS A 65 -0.70 30.69 3.88
N TYR A 66 0.44 30.12 4.27
CA TYR A 66 0.80 29.83 5.65
C TYR A 66 2.17 30.45 5.95
N ALA A 67 2.27 31.20 7.06
CA ALA A 67 3.51 31.92 7.43
C ALA A 67 4.13 32.74 6.27
N GLY A 68 3.28 33.35 5.42
CA GLY A 68 3.70 34.14 4.26
C GLY A 68 4.15 33.35 3.03
N ARG A 69 4.05 32.01 3.05
CA ARG A 69 4.38 31.12 1.93
C ARG A 69 3.10 30.55 1.31
N PRO A 70 3.04 30.31 -0.02
CA PRO A 70 1.90 29.63 -0.64
C PRO A 70 1.68 28.25 -0.02
N CYS A 71 0.50 28.03 0.56
CA CYS A 71 0.14 26.77 1.18
C CYS A 71 -1.40 26.70 1.33
N GLN A 72 -2.03 25.69 0.73
CA GLN A 72 -3.48 25.54 0.78
C GLN A 72 -3.92 24.64 1.93
N LEU A 73 -5.05 24.96 2.56
CA LEU A 73 -5.70 24.07 3.52
C LEU A 73 -6.94 23.43 2.89
N ARG A 74 -7.03 22.10 2.97
CA ARG A 74 -8.20 21.32 2.59
C ARG A 74 -8.65 20.43 3.74
N SER A 75 -9.96 20.23 3.86
CA SER A 75 -10.56 19.27 4.79
C SER A 75 -11.10 18.07 4.02
N VAL A 76 -10.93 16.88 4.61
CA VAL A 76 -11.55 15.62 4.18
C VAL A 76 -12.32 15.06 5.36
N VAL A 77 -13.64 14.92 5.18
CA VAL A 77 -14.52 14.32 6.17
C VAL A 77 -14.57 12.81 5.96
N ILE A 78 -14.33 12.05 7.01
CA ILE A 78 -14.47 10.60 7.01
C ILE A 78 -15.95 10.25 6.87
N GLY A 79 -16.27 9.37 5.92
CA GLY A 79 -17.64 8.97 5.63
C GLY A 79 -17.71 7.61 4.97
N SER A 80 -18.90 7.04 4.95
CA SER A 80 -19.26 5.88 4.14
C SER A 80 -20.18 6.32 3.00
N GLY A 81 -20.55 5.40 2.10
CA GLY A 81 -21.57 5.68 1.09
C GLY A 81 -22.93 6.14 1.66
N ALA A 82 -23.17 5.96 2.97
CA ALA A 82 -24.38 6.40 3.68
C ALA A 82 -24.28 7.82 4.28
N GLY A 83 -23.09 8.44 4.31
CA GLY A 83 -22.90 9.79 4.84
C GLY A 83 -21.62 9.96 5.67
N ALA A 84 -21.41 11.19 6.16
CA ALA A 84 -20.29 11.51 7.04
C ALA A 84 -20.43 10.81 8.40
N LEU A 85 -19.32 10.31 8.95
CA LEU A 85 -19.30 9.60 10.23
C LEU A 85 -19.10 10.59 11.37
N ALA A 86 -19.95 10.55 12.40
CA ALA A 86 -19.81 11.37 13.61
C ALA A 86 -18.72 10.84 14.56
N ASP A 87 -18.59 9.52 14.65
CA ASP A 87 -17.59 8.83 15.45
C ASP A 87 -17.29 7.44 14.85
N ILE A 88 -16.29 6.74 15.41
CA ILE A 88 -15.87 5.40 14.97
C ILE A 88 -16.10 4.42 16.12
N THR A 89 -17.30 3.83 16.14
CA THR A 89 -17.78 2.97 17.25
C THR A 89 -17.88 1.49 16.88
N ASP A 90 -17.78 1.14 15.61
CA ASP A 90 -17.92 -0.21 15.09
C ASP A 90 -16.97 -0.50 13.92
N GLU A 91 -16.96 -1.75 13.47
CA GLU A 91 -16.11 -2.23 12.38
C GLU A 91 -16.46 -1.59 11.04
N VAL A 92 -17.73 -1.23 10.82
CA VAL A 92 -18.19 -0.59 9.59
C VAL A 92 -17.60 0.82 9.48
N ALA A 93 -17.63 1.58 10.58
CA ALA A 93 -17.02 2.90 10.66
C ALA A 93 -15.49 2.83 10.56
N ALA A 94 -14.87 1.79 11.14
CA ALA A 94 -13.43 1.57 11.02
C ALA A 94 -13.03 1.30 9.55
N GLU A 95 -13.78 0.44 8.85
CA GLU A 95 -13.56 0.14 7.44
C GLU A 95 -13.76 1.38 6.56
N ALA A 96 -14.83 2.15 6.78
CA ALA A 96 -15.05 3.41 6.06
C ALA A 96 -13.93 4.44 6.29
N THR A 97 -13.37 4.47 7.51
CA THR A 97 -12.20 5.29 7.85
C THR A 97 -10.98 4.85 7.05
N TRP A 98 -10.72 3.54 7.00
CA TRP A 98 -9.64 2.98 6.21
C TRP A 98 -9.80 3.28 4.72
N GLN A 99 -10.99 3.05 4.15
CA GLN A 99 -11.28 3.33 2.74
C GLN A 99 -11.11 4.81 2.38
N THR A 100 -11.53 5.72 3.26
CA THR A 100 -11.35 7.17 3.07
C THR A 100 -9.86 7.52 2.99
N LEU A 101 -9.07 7.06 3.96
CA LEU A 101 -7.64 7.33 4.04
C LEU A 101 -6.88 6.66 2.89
N HIS A 102 -7.19 5.40 2.61
CA HIS A 102 -6.63 4.64 1.52
C HIS A 102 -6.87 5.32 0.16
N SER A 103 -8.11 5.74 -0.11
CA SER A 103 -8.46 6.44 -1.36
C SER A 103 -7.80 7.81 -1.45
N LEU A 104 -7.73 8.56 -0.34
CA LEU A 104 -7.05 9.84 -0.28
C LEU A 104 -5.55 9.70 -0.60
N LEU A 105 -4.86 8.82 0.11
CA LEU A 105 -3.43 8.60 -0.08
C LEU A 105 -3.14 8.06 -1.48
N GLY A 106 -3.91 7.08 -1.96
CA GLY A 106 -3.76 6.51 -3.30
C GLY A 106 -3.91 7.56 -4.41
N ARG A 107 -4.91 8.45 -4.29
CA ARG A 107 -5.09 9.57 -5.23
C ARG A 107 -3.87 10.50 -5.22
N LEU A 108 -3.39 10.92 -4.05
CA LEU A 108 -2.21 11.80 -3.96
C LEU A 108 -0.95 11.12 -4.51
N LYS A 109 -0.80 9.81 -4.31
CA LYS A 109 0.30 9.03 -4.91
C LYS A 109 0.17 8.97 -6.43
N SER A 110 -1.03 8.80 -6.98
CA SER A 110 -1.25 8.81 -8.44
C SER A 110 -0.96 10.17 -9.08
N GLU A 111 -1.07 11.25 -8.31
CA GLU A 111 -0.69 12.61 -8.69
C GLU A 111 0.83 12.86 -8.56
N GLY A 112 1.61 11.87 -8.12
CA GLY A 112 3.07 12.00 -7.95
C GLY A 112 3.48 12.86 -6.76
N ARG A 113 2.58 13.06 -5.78
CA ARG A 113 2.84 13.89 -4.60
C ARG A 113 3.70 13.16 -3.58
N ARG A 114 4.59 13.92 -2.93
CA ARG A 114 5.35 13.46 -1.76
C ARG A 114 4.56 13.70 -0.49
N LEU A 115 4.42 12.69 0.36
CA LEU A 115 3.49 12.72 1.49
C LEU A 115 4.20 12.76 2.84
N HIS A 116 3.75 13.68 3.70
CA HIS A 116 4.05 13.68 5.13
C HIS A 116 2.75 13.39 5.86
N LEU A 117 2.64 12.24 6.53
CA LEU A 117 1.45 11.86 7.29
C LEU A 117 1.70 12.07 8.78
N VAL A 118 0.82 12.82 9.46
CA VAL A 118 0.84 13.00 10.91
C VAL A 118 -0.42 12.36 11.49
N ALA A 119 -0.23 11.22 12.16
CA ALA A 119 -1.31 10.39 12.70
C ALA A 119 -1.47 10.57 14.23
N THR A 120 -1.23 11.78 14.73
CA THR A 120 -1.19 12.06 16.19
C THR A 120 -2.46 12.73 16.73
N GLY A 121 -3.28 13.33 15.87
CA GLY A 121 -4.53 13.98 16.25
C GLY A 121 -5.76 13.09 16.09
N GLY A 122 -6.79 13.32 16.91
CA GLY A 122 -8.09 12.63 16.80
C GLY A 122 -8.14 11.25 17.48
N PRO A 123 -9.24 10.49 17.28
CA PRO A 123 -9.38 9.13 17.78
C PRO A 123 -8.23 8.23 17.33
N ARG A 124 -7.66 7.44 18.26
CA ARG A 124 -6.50 6.57 18.01
C ARG A 124 -6.71 5.61 16.84
N LEU A 125 -7.95 5.18 16.65
CA LEU A 125 -8.31 4.26 15.57
C LEU A 125 -8.09 4.87 14.18
N ILE A 126 -8.31 6.18 13.99
CA ILE A 126 -7.99 6.87 12.73
C ILE A 126 -6.49 6.77 12.46
N GLY A 127 -5.66 7.00 13.48
CA GLY A 127 -4.20 6.89 13.33
C GLY A 127 -3.75 5.48 12.94
N LEU A 128 -4.39 4.45 13.51
CA LEU A 128 -4.15 3.06 13.14
C LEU A 128 -4.54 2.77 11.68
N MET A 129 -5.70 3.25 11.24
CA MET A 129 -6.16 3.10 9.85
C MET A 129 -5.27 3.88 8.87
N ALA A 130 -4.78 5.06 9.26
CA ALA A 130 -3.88 5.86 8.45
C ALA A 130 -2.53 5.16 8.27
N MET A 131 -2.00 4.59 9.35
CA MET A 131 -0.76 3.81 9.32
C MET A 131 -0.89 2.55 8.46
N SER A 132 -2.02 1.82 8.54
CA SER A 132 -2.21 0.62 7.72
C SER A 132 -2.31 0.94 6.23
N ALA A 133 -3.01 2.02 5.85
CA ALA A 133 -3.04 2.50 4.47
C ALA A 133 -1.66 3.00 4.00
N ALA A 134 -0.95 3.78 4.82
CA ALA A 134 0.38 4.29 4.50
C ALA A 134 1.39 3.17 4.26
N THR A 135 1.36 2.12 5.08
CA THR A 135 2.25 0.95 4.97
C THR A 135 2.14 0.25 3.60
N LEU A 136 0.97 0.31 2.96
CA LEU A 136 0.73 -0.26 1.63
C LEU A 136 1.06 0.69 0.48
N LEU A 137 0.81 1.99 0.67
CA LEU A 137 0.85 2.97 -0.43
C LEU A 137 2.14 3.78 -0.50
N PHE A 138 2.81 3.99 0.63
CA PHE A 138 3.99 4.85 0.70
C PHE A 138 5.16 4.32 -0.13
N ASP A 139 5.94 5.26 -0.67
CA ASP A 139 7.26 5.03 -1.24
C ASP A 139 8.39 5.52 -0.32
N HIS A 140 9.62 5.55 -0.84
CA HIS A 140 10.80 5.95 -0.09
C HIS A 140 10.88 7.45 0.21
N GLN A 141 10.09 8.27 -0.47
CA GLN A 141 10.07 9.73 -0.29
C GLN A 141 9.02 10.16 0.75
N ASP A 142 8.04 9.30 1.02
CA ASP A 142 6.97 9.54 1.98
C ASP A 142 7.43 9.28 3.43
N ARG A 143 6.82 9.99 4.39
CA ARG A 143 7.17 9.89 5.81
C ARG A 143 5.93 9.87 6.70
N LEU A 144 5.86 8.90 7.61
CA LEU A 144 4.93 8.91 8.74
C LEU A 144 5.59 9.53 9.95
N TRP A 145 4.87 10.45 10.58
CA TRP A 145 5.33 11.22 11.72
C TRP A 145 4.41 11.03 12.92
N HIS A 146 5.05 10.97 14.08
CA HIS A 146 4.43 11.20 15.37
C HIS A 146 4.84 12.58 15.88
N LEU A 147 3.87 13.43 16.21
CA LEU A 147 4.15 14.74 16.81
C LEU A 147 4.40 14.57 18.31
N TYR A 148 5.62 14.87 18.74
CA TYR A 148 5.92 15.02 20.15
C TYR A 148 5.67 16.47 20.58
N THR A 149 4.90 16.65 21.66
CA THR A 149 4.69 17.93 22.31
C THR A 149 4.91 17.76 23.82
N PRO A 150 5.82 18.52 24.44
CA PRO A 150 6.03 18.47 25.89
C PRO A 150 4.73 18.69 26.66
N ARG A 151 4.53 17.96 27.77
CA ARG A 151 3.27 18.01 28.54
C ARG A 151 2.85 19.43 28.94
N PRO A 152 3.74 20.30 29.48
CA PRO A 152 3.35 21.65 29.88
C PRO A 152 2.80 22.48 28.70
N LEU A 153 3.47 22.38 27.55
CA LEU A 153 3.03 23.08 26.34
C LEU A 153 1.75 22.47 25.77
N ARG A 154 1.60 21.15 25.79
CA ARG A 154 0.39 20.47 25.31
C ARG A 154 -0.86 20.89 26.10
N GLU A 155 -0.71 21.11 27.41
CA GLU A 155 -1.78 21.60 28.29
C GLU A 155 -2.07 23.08 28.04
N ALA A 156 -1.03 23.92 27.95
CA ALA A 156 -1.17 25.35 27.67
C ALA A 156 -1.77 25.64 26.28
N ALA A 157 -1.46 24.81 25.29
CA ALA A 157 -1.91 24.97 23.90
C ALA A 157 -3.32 24.43 23.63
N ARG A 158 -3.99 23.85 24.64
CA ARG A 158 -5.26 23.14 24.48
C ARG A 158 -6.32 24.03 23.81
N GLY A 159 -7.05 23.45 22.85
CA GLY A 159 -8.10 24.14 22.11
C GLY A 159 -7.58 25.22 21.15
N GLY A 160 -6.29 25.20 20.81
CA GLY A 160 -5.66 26.22 19.97
C GLY A 160 -5.30 27.51 20.69
N ALA A 161 -5.18 27.49 22.02
CA ALA A 161 -4.72 28.65 22.79
C ALA A 161 -3.29 29.08 22.41
N ILE A 162 -2.48 28.13 21.94
CA ILE A 162 -1.17 28.36 21.32
C ILE A 162 -1.15 27.57 20.02
N LEU A 163 -1.02 28.25 18.89
CA LEU A 163 -0.99 27.62 17.57
C LEU A 163 0.42 27.42 17.05
N HIS A 164 1.35 28.28 17.43
CA HIS A 164 2.74 28.15 17.02
C HIS A 164 3.61 28.02 18.24
N ALA A 165 4.47 27.02 18.21
CA ALA A 165 5.39 26.74 19.30
C ALA A 165 6.61 27.66 19.14
N GLY A 166 7.14 28.20 20.24
CA GLY A 166 8.35 29.03 20.19
C GLY A 166 9.57 28.23 19.72
N PRO A 167 10.65 28.88 19.25
CA PRO A 167 11.85 28.17 18.78
C PRO A 167 12.51 27.31 19.86
N ASP A 168 12.39 27.68 21.13
CA ASP A 168 12.92 26.91 22.28
C ASP A 168 11.96 25.83 22.79
N SER A 169 10.80 25.67 22.15
CA SER A 169 9.86 24.62 22.51
C SER A 169 10.33 23.28 21.95
N ASP A 170 10.38 22.25 22.80
CA ASP A 170 10.83 20.90 22.39
C ASP A 170 9.74 20.13 21.61
N VAL A 171 9.06 20.82 20.69
CA VAL A 171 8.08 20.24 19.77
C VAL A 171 8.80 19.73 18.55
N ARG A 172 8.60 18.47 18.20
CA ARG A 172 9.29 17.86 17.05
C ARG A 172 8.50 16.72 16.44
N LEU A 173 8.62 16.54 15.13
CA LEU A 173 8.16 15.32 14.47
C LEU A 173 9.19 14.21 14.61
N ILE A 174 8.74 13.10 15.18
CA ILE A 174 9.49 11.85 15.31
C ILE A 174 9.07 10.94 14.15
N GLN A 175 10.03 10.52 13.33
CA GLN A 175 9.74 9.60 12.23
C GLN A 175 9.34 8.23 12.81
N VAL A 176 8.17 7.74 12.42
CA VAL A 176 7.70 6.41 12.84
C VAL A 176 8.40 5.36 11.98
N PRO A 177 9.08 4.37 12.59
CA PRO A 177 9.68 3.29 11.82
C PRO A 177 8.57 2.42 11.23
N MET A 178 8.49 2.38 9.90
CA MET A 178 7.61 1.49 9.16
C MET A 178 8.36 0.91 7.95
N ALA A 179 7.97 -0.30 7.54
CA ALA A 179 8.37 -0.84 6.25
C ALA A 179 7.36 -0.37 5.19
N PRO A 180 7.73 0.49 4.22
CA PRO A 180 6.84 0.88 3.14
C PRO A 180 6.75 -0.27 2.14
N TRP A 181 5.91 -1.27 2.42
CA TRP A 181 5.84 -2.50 1.61
C TRP A 181 5.50 -2.21 0.15
N GLY A 182 4.70 -1.18 -0.13
CA GLY A 182 4.44 -0.74 -1.49
C GLY A 182 5.69 -0.33 -2.27
N ALA A 183 6.76 0.10 -1.59
CA ALA A 183 8.02 0.48 -2.21
C ALA A 183 8.88 -0.74 -2.58
N TYR A 184 8.86 -1.76 -1.73
CA TYR A 184 9.59 -3.00 -1.96
C TYR A 184 8.86 -3.96 -2.90
N PHE A 185 7.54 -3.88 -2.94
CA PHE A 185 6.68 -4.73 -3.75
C PHE A 185 5.73 -3.86 -4.58
N PRO A 186 6.17 -3.36 -5.75
CA PRO A 186 5.35 -2.49 -6.60
C PRO A 186 3.98 -3.10 -6.93
N ALA A 187 3.96 -4.40 -7.17
CA ALA A 187 2.73 -5.12 -7.40
C ALA A 187 1.75 -4.99 -6.23
N LEU A 188 2.22 -5.05 -4.97
CA LEU A 188 1.39 -4.90 -3.77
C LEU A 188 0.79 -3.49 -3.69
N ARG A 189 1.57 -2.47 -4.09
CA ARG A 189 1.08 -1.09 -4.19
C ARG A 189 -0.01 -0.97 -5.26
N ASP A 190 0.15 -1.62 -6.41
CA ASP A 190 -0.86 -1.62 -7.48
C ASP A 190 -2.15 -2.26 -7.00
N LEU A 191 -2.07 -3.39 -6.29
CA LEU A 191 -3.22 -4.05 -5.69
C LEU A 191 -3.90 -3.18 -4.63
N ALA A 192 -3.10 -2.54 -3.76
CA ALA A 192 -3.62 -1.65 -2.75
C ALA A 192 -4.35 -0.49 -3.43
N SER A 193 -3.68 0.21 -4.36
CA SER A 193 -4.19 1.40 -5.06
C SER A 193 -5.35 1.13 -6.03
N ALA A 194 -5.62 -0.14 -6.33
CA ALA A 194 -6.63 -0.55 -7.31
C ALA A 194 -8.06 -0.39 -6.79
N THR A 195 -8.94 0.14 -7.63
CA THR A 195 -10.40 -0.01 -7.44
C THR A 195 -10.80 -1.48 -7.48
N SER A 196 -11.99 -1.85 -6.97
CA SER A 196 -12.46 -3.24 -6.89
C SER A 196 -12.37 -4.00 -8.23
N ALA A 197 -12.57 -3.32 -9.36
CA ALA A 197 -12.42 -3.89 -10.71
C ALA A 197 -10.94 -4.07 -11.12
N GLN A 198 -10.09 -3.09 -10.80
CA GLN A 198 -8.64 -3.16 -11.06
C GLN A 198 -7.95 -4.20 -10.16
N ALA A 199 -8.46 -4.42 -8.95
CA ALA A 199 -7.93 -5.40 -8.00
C ALA A 199 -8.19 -6.85 -8.46
N LEU A 200 -9.29 -7.09 -9.17
CA LEU A 200 -9.58 -8.39 -9.80
C LEU A 200 -8.61 -8.67 -10.95
N THR A 201 -8.39 -7.69 -11.84
CA THR A 201 -7.44 -7.81 -12.95
C THR A 201 -6.00 -7.98 -12.44
N ALA A 202 -5.61 -7.21 -11.42
CA ALA A 202 -4.32 -7.38 -10.75
C ALA A 202 -4.21 -8.79 -10.16
N ARG A 203 -5.20 -9.29 -9.40
CA ARG A 203 -5.19 -10.67 -8.89
C ARG A 203 -4.99 -11.72 -9.97
N ILE A 204 -5.63 -11.58 -11.13
CA ILE A 204 -5.47 -12.50 -12.27
C ILE A 204 -4.02 -12.48 -12.79
N HIS A 205 -3.44 -11.30 -12.99
CA HIS A 205 -2.04 -11.17 -13.43
C HIS A 205 -1.03 -11.72 -12.43
N TRP A 206 -1.28 -11.58 -11.13
CA TRP A 206 -0.40 -12.11 -10.09
C TRP A 206 -0.47 -13.63 -9.94
N MET A 207 -1.67 -14.21 -10.11
CA MET A 207 -1.81 -15.66 -10.20
C MET A 207 -0.99 -16.19 -11.37
N ASP A 208 -1.03 -15.50 -12.52
CA ASP A 208 -0.26 -15.85 -13.70
C ASP A 208 1.26 -15.70 -13.50
N GLU A 209 1.75 -14.61 -12.89
CA GLU A 209 3.19 -14.43 -12.63
C GLU A 209 3.72 -15.41 -11.58
N GLY A 210 2.95 -15.67 -10.52
CA GLY A 210 3.30 -16.67 -9.51
C GLY A 210 3.27 -18.11 -10.05
N GLU A 211 2.41 -18.39 -11.02
CA GLU A 211 2.36 -19.67 -11.74
C GLU A 211 3.56 -19.80 -12.69
N ARG A 212 3.89 -18.76 -13.46
CA ARG A 212 5.09 -18.70 -14.31
C ARG A 212 6.39 -18.84 -13.52
N ALA A 213 6.49 -18.21 -12.34
CA ALA A 213 7.66 -18.34 -11.48
C ALA A 213 7.86 -19.78 -10.98
N ARG A 214 6.77 -20.49 -10.65
CA ARG A 214 6.80 -21.92 -10.29
C ARG A 214 7.22 -22.80 -11.47
N CYS A 215 6.70 -22.53 -12.68
CA CYS A 215 7.12 -23.22 -13.89
C CYS A 215 8.62 -23.04 -14.19
N ARG A 216 9.13 -21.79 -14.10
CA ARG A 216 10.56 -21.49 -14.26
C ARG A 216 11.43 -22.21 -13.23
N ALA A 217 10.98 -22.25 -11.97
CA ALA A 217 11.70 -22.93 -10.90
C ALA A 217 11.83 -24.43 -11.16
N VAL A 218 10.78 -25.08 -11.67
CA VAL A 218 10.85 -26.49 -12.09
C VAL A 218 11.80 -26.66 -13.27
N GLU A 219 11.63 -25.90 -14.36
CA GLU A 219 12.47 -26.02 -15.56
C GLU A 219 13.97 -25.87 -15.23
N SER A 220 14.32 -24.95 -14.32
CA SER A 220 15.72 -24.72 -13.88
C SER A 220 16.37 -25.89 -13.15
N ARG A 221 15.57 -26.84 -12.62
CA ARG A 221 16.04 -28.02 -11.88
C ARG A 221 16.01 -29.30 -12.72
N LEU A 222 15.49 -29.23 -13.94
CA LEU A 222 15.42 -30.34 -14.86
C LEU A 222 16.65 -30.37 -15.78
N THR A 223 17.06 -31.57 -16.15
CA THR A 223 18.03 -31.77 -17.23
C THR A 223 17.41 -31.40 -18.58
N PRO A 224 18.22 -31.07 -19.61
CA PRO A 224 17.69 -30.73 -20.94
C PRO A 224 16.71 -31.78 -21.48
N ARG A 225 17.01 -33.07 -21.27
CA ARG A 225 16.16 -34.17 -21.72
C ARG A 225 14.83 -34.25 -20.97
N GLN A 226 14.81 -33.91 -19.68
CA GLN A 226 13.58 -33.83 -18.90
C GLN A 226 12.73 -32.62 -19.29
N VAL A 227 13.35 -31.51 -19.69
CA VAL A 227 12.65 -30.33 -20.22
C VAL A 227 11.95 -30.67 -21.54
N GLU A 228 12.59 -31.42 -22.43
CA GLU A 228 11.95 -31.91 -23.67
C GLU A 228 10.71 -32.77 -23.37
N VAL A 229 10.83 -33.74 -22.47
CA VAL A 229 9.70 -34.59 -22.01
C VAL A 229 8.58 -33.73 -21.39
N LEU A 230 8.93 -32.72 -20.59
CA LEU A 230 7.95 -31.80 -19.99
C LEU A 230 7.22 -30.98 -21.05
N ARG A 231 7.91 -30.50 -22.09
CA ARG A 231 7.30 -29.75 -23.20
C ARG A 231 6.32 -30.60 -23.99
N ASP A 232 6.65 -31.86 -24.25
CA ASP A 232 5.75 -32.79 -24.94
C ASP A 232 4.48 -33.07 -24.12
N PHE A 233 4.60 -33.28 -22.80
CA PHE A 233 3.43 -33.37 -21.92
C PHE A 233 2.62 -32.07 -21.86
N ALA A 234 3.28 -30.92 -21.85
CA ALA A 234 2.61 -29.61 -21.89
C ALA A 234 1.85 -29.38 -23.21
N ALA A 235 2.33 -29.94 -24.32
CA ALA A 235 1.65 -29.95 -25.61
C ALA A 235 0.47 -30.94 -25.68
N GLY A 236 0.25 -31.72 -24.61
CA GLY A 236 -0.88 -32.64 -24.47
C GLY A 236 -0.64 -34.05 -25.01
N MET A 237 0.62 -34.42 -25.28
CA MET A 237 0.99 -35.77 -25.72
C MET A 237 0.79 -36.81 -24.61
N THR A 238 0.43 -38.04 -24.99
CA THR A 238 0.38 -39.19 -24.06
C THR A 238 1.79 -39.74 -23.81
N PRO A 239 2.02 -40.52 -22.74
CA PRO A 239 3.33 -41.14 -22.50
C PRO A 239 3.87 -41.97 -23.67
N GLN A 240 2.99 -42.61 -24.44
CA GLN A 240 3.33 -43.33 -25.66
C GLN A 240 3.77 -42.38 -26.78
N ASP A 241 3.02 -41.30 -27.01
CA ASP A 241 3.37 -40.30 -28.02
C ASP A 241 4.72 -39.64 -27.71
N VAL A 242 5.01 -39.35 -26.43
CA VAL A 242 6.32 -38.82 -26.00
C VAL A 242 7.45 -39.82 -26.28
N ALA A 243 7.21 -41.11 -26.01
CA ALA A 243 8.20 -42.15 -26.26
C ALA A 243 8.54 -42.26 -27.75
N GLU A 244 7.52 -42.20 -28.60
CA GLU A 244 7.67 -42.21 -30.06
C GLU A 244 8.35 -40.93 -30.58
N HIS A 245 7.91 -39.76 -30.13
CA HIS A 245 8.44 -38.46 -30.57
C HIS A 245 9.92 -38.29 -30.21
N LEU A 246 10.31 -38.70 -28.99
CA LEU A 246 11.68 -38.58 -28.51
C LEU A 246 12.54 -39.81 -28.84
N ALA A 247 12.00 -40.83 -29.52
CA ALA A 247 12.65 -42.10 -29.84
C ALA A 247 13.30 -42.79 -28.61
N ILE A 248 12.55 -42.87 -27.50
CA ILE A 248 12.96 -43.52 -26.25
C ILE A 248 11.93 -44.55 -25.81
N THR A 249 12.29 -45.41 -24.86
CA THR A 249 11.33 -46.40 -24.34
C THR A 249 10.30 -45.74 -23.42
N LEU A 250 9.08 -46.30 -23.37
CA LEU A 250 8.04 -45.88 -22.42
C LEU A 250 8.53 -45.92 -20.96
N LYS A 251 9.36 -46.92 -20.62
CA LYS A 251 10.01 -47.01 -19.30
C LYS A 251 10.91 -45.80 -18.98
N THR A 252 11.62 -45.29 -19.99
CA THR A 252 12.45 -44.08 -19.86
C THR A 252 11.58 -42.84 -19.66
N VAL A 253 10.46 -42.74 -20.40
CA VAL A 253 9.47 -41.66 -20.21
C VAL A 253 8.89 -41.68 -18.80
N ASP A 254 8.52 -42.85 -18.28
CA ASP A 254 7.99 -43.00 -16.92
C ASP A 254 9.01 -42.55 -15.86
N SER A 255 10.30 -42.89 -16.05
CA SER A 255 11.37 -42.45 -15.15
C SER A 255 11.55 -40.93 -15.17
N HIS A 256 11.55 -40.30 -16.35
CA HIS A 256 11.62 -38.84 -16.46
C HIS A 256 10.39 -38.17 -15.85
N LYS A 257 9.19 -38.70 -16.12
CA LYS A 257 7.93 -38.21 -15.57
C LYS A 257 7.93 -38.21 -14.05
N THR A 258 8.42 -39.26 -13.39
CA THR A 258 8.52 -39.29 -11.93
C THR A 258 9.36 -38.13 -11.39
N VAL A 259 10.55 -37.89 -11.97
CA VAL A 259 11.42 -36.79 -11.53
C VAL A 259 10.77 -35.42 -11.75
N ILE A 260 10.09 -35.24 -12.89
CA ILE A 260 9.38 -33.99 -13.19
C ILE A 260 8.25 -33.76 -12.18
N LEU A 261 7.44 -34.79 -11.90
CA LEU A 261 6.36 -34.71 -10.91
C LEU A 261 6.87 -34.41 -9.50
N ASP A 262 8.05 -34.93 -9.13
CA ASP A 262 8.68 -34.63 -7.86
C ASP A 262 9.11 -33.17 -7.75
N GLN A 263 9.70 -32.61 -8.82
CA GLN A 263 10.02 -31.17 -8.85
C GLN A 263 8.76 -30.30 -8.82
N CYS A 264 7.68 -30.70 -9.50
CA CYS A 264 6.41 -30.02 -9.43
C CYS A 264 5.79 -30.09 -8.03
N ARG A 265 5.91 -31.22 -7.33
CA ARG A 265 5.42 -31.35 -5.95
C ARG A 265 6.09 -30.35 -5.02
N ILE A 266 7.41 -30.17 -5.17
CA ILE A 266 8.18 -29.18 -4.40
C ILE A 266 7.73 -27.75 -4.76
N ALA A 267 7.60 -27.44 -6.04
CA ALA A 267 7.27 -26.07 -6.49
C ALA A 267 5.83 -25.66 -6.16
N TRP A 268 4.88 -26.59 -6.07
CA TRP A 268 3.48 -26.32 -5.71
C TRP A 268 3.14 -26.65 -4.25
N GLY A 269 4.09 -27.14 -3.45
CA GLY A 269 3.85 -27.49 -2.03
C GLY A 269 2.78 -28.57 -1.84
N ALA A 270 2.63 -29.47 -2.82
CA ALA A 270 1.64 -30.54 -2.75
C ALA A 270 2.03 -31.58 -1.69
N GLN A 271 1.03 -32.13 -0.99
CA GLN A 271 1.24 -33.15 0.04
C GLN A 271 1.83 -34.43 -0.58
N GLU A 272 2.63 -35.17 0.18
CA GLU A 272 3.33 -36.37 -0.31
C GLU A 272 2.38 -37.47 -0.82
N ASP A 273 1.16 -37.53 -0.29
CA ASP A 273 0.11 -38.49 -0.65
C ASP A 273 -0.74 -38.06 -1.86
N GLN A 274 -0.54 -36.85 -2.38
CA GLN A 274 -1.27 -36.38 -3.56
C GLN A 274 -0.76 -37.07 -4.83
N ARG A 275 -1.66 -37.81 -5.49
CA ARG A 275 -1.36 -38.47 -6.77
C ARG A 275 -1.33 -37.45 -7.91
N LEU A 276 -0.13 -37.07 -8.32
CA LEU A 276 0.10 -36.24 -9.51
C LEU A 276 0.26 -37.11 -10.76
N THR A 277 -0.20 -36.60 -11.89
CA THR A 277 -0.23 -37.29 -13.18
C THR A 277 0.28 -36.37 -14.30
N TYR A 278 0.47 -36.93 -15.50
CA TYR A 278 0.88 -36.12 -16.66
C TYR A 278 -0.19 -35.10 -17.10
N HIS A 279 -1.46 -35.30 -16.72
CA HIS A 279 -2.51 -34.30 -16.92
C HIS A 279 -2.27 -33.03 -16.09
N ASP A 280 -1.66 -33.16 -14.91
CA ASP A 280 -1.28 -32.02 -14.08
C ASP A 280 -0.11 -31.26 -14.70
N LEU A 281 0.85 -31.98 -15.30
CA LEU A 281 1.94 -31.36 -16.09
C LEU A 281 1.38 -30.55 -17.25
N ARG A 282 0.42 -31.09 -18.00
CA ARG A 282 -0.27 -30.34 -19.05
C ARG A 282 -0.92 -29.09 -18.46
N ARG A 283 -1.75 -29.25 -17.43
CA ARG A 283 -2.50 -28.14 -16.82
C ARG A 283 -1.61 -26.98 -16.37
N TRP A 284 -0.45 -27.26 -15.77
CA TRP A 284 0.45 -26.22 -15.26
C TRP A 284 1.32 -25.58 -16.35
N PHE A 285 1.73 -26.35 -17.36
CA PHE A 285 2.74 -25.89 -18.32
C PHE A 285 2.19 -25.53 -19.72
N GLU A 286 0.95 -25.88 -20.05
CA GLU A 286 0.31 -25.57 -21.35
C GLU A 286 0.34 -24.06 -21.63
N ARG A 287 -0.04 -23.22 -20.65
CA ARG A 287 0.00 -21.75 -20.78
C ARG A 287 1.43 -21.18 -20.79
N TYR A 288 2.32 -21.79 -20.01
CA TYR A 288 3.71 -21.37 -19.90
C TYR A 288 4.47 -21.53 -21.24
N TYR A 289 4.23 -22.61 -21.97
CA TYR A 289 4.89 -22.85 -23.26
C TYR A 289 4.12 -22.33 -24.48
N SER A 290 2.79 -22.10 -24.39
CA SER A 290 1.99 -21.58 -25.51
C SER A 290 2.08 -20.06 -25.68
N GLY A 291 2.62 -19.31 -24.70
CA GLY A 291 2.84 -17.87 -24.80
C GLY A 291 1.56 -17.02 -24.83
N VAL A 292 0.41 -17.61 -24.53
CA VAL A 292 -0.88 -16.90 -24.49
C VAL A 292 -1.13 -16.34 -23.09
N THR A 293 -0.91 -15.03 -22.95
CA THR A 293 -1.34 -14.19 -21.81
C THR A 293 -2.86 -14.03 -21.79
#